data_AF-A0A662NXE1-F1
#
_entry.id   AF-A0A662NXE1-F1
#
_cell.length_a   1.000
_cell.length_b   1.000
_cell.length_c   1.000
_cell.angle_alpha   90.00
_cell.angle_beta   90.00
_cell.angle_gamma   90.00
#
_symmetry.space_group_name_H-M   'P 1'
#
loop_
_entity.id
_entity.type
_entity.pdbx_description
1 polymer ?
#
loop_
_entity_poly.entity_id
_entity_poly.type
_entity_poly.pdbx_seq_one_letter_code
_entity_poly.pdbx_strand_id
1 'polypeptide(L)'
;MSLVETLAIAMAMTFTLVIYSFLWRENRAYRLAEHIFIGSGVGFGIMFAIEYVYTNAIKPMGETIAAGLTLYNTGYLFGKYILPMFLGVLLYFFFSRRYLWIYRIPMAIFVGIGLGLAMSGAAQTQLVKQILDTMLDLIYPLIEGNWIEFINALIIFIGVTGTLAYFFFTTERGSVRTWGVIGRWTMMVAFGAAFGYTVMARVSLLIGRVHDMIVNWKITSTLFIIGVILAILSYSLFKGEGKT
;
A
#
# COMPACT_ATOMS: atom_id res chain seq x y z
N MET A 1 -18.84 19.56 17.48
CA MET A 1 -17.73 18.59 17.47
C MET A 1 -17.73 17.84 18.77
N SER A 2 -17.74 16.52 18.71
CA SER A 2 -17.49 15.69 19.89
C SER A 2 -16.04 15.90 20.34
N LEU A 3 -15.76 15.75 21.64
CA LEU A 3 -14.40 15.89 22.19
C LEU A 3 -13.42 14.93 21.51
N VAL A 4 -13.90 13.76 21.08
CA VAL A 4 -13.14 12.74 20.34
C VAL A 4 -12.73 13.26 18.96
N GLU A 5 -13.64 13.87 18.20
CA GLU A 5 -13.33 14.48 16.89
C GLU A 5 -12.27 15.57 17.02
N THR A 6 -12.41 16.45 18.03
CA THR A 6 -11.44 17.54 18.25
C THR A 6 -10.06 16.99 18.61
N LEU A 7 -9.97 15.96 19.46
CA LEU A 7 -8.70 15.32 19.79
C LEU A 7 -8.08 14.59 18.60
N ALA A 8 -8.89 13.89 17.80
CA ALA A 8 -8.42 13.18 16.62
C ALA A 8 -7.82 14.15 15.58
N ILE A 9 -8.51 15.26 15.31
CA ILE A 9 -8.04 16.30 14.39
C ILE A 9 -6.77 16.97 14.93
N ALA A 10 -6.72 17.28 16.23
CA ALA A 10 -5.55 17.87 16.88
C ALA A 10 -4.30 16.97 16.79
N MET A 11 -4.46 15.67 17.05
CA MET A 11 -3.39 14.69 16.91
C MET A 11 -2.95 14.57 15.45
N ALA A 12 -3.88 14.43 14.51
CA ALA A 12 -3.58 14.30 13.09
C ALA A 12 -2.77 15.50 12.55
N MET A 13 -3.15 16.73 12.93
CA MET A 13 -2.45 17.94 12.51
C MET A 13 -1.05 18.04 13.11
N THR A 14 -0.92 17.75 14.41
CA THR A 14 0.39 17.79 15.11
C THR A 14 1.35 16.78 14.48
N PHE A 15 0.92 15.53 14.27
CA PHE A 15 1.77 14.51 13.64
C PHE A 15 2.12 14.86 12.18
N THR A 16 1.18 15.41 11.41
CA THR A 16 1.46 15.82 10.03
C THR A 16 2.54 16.90 9.96
N LEU A 17 2.45 17.93 10.82
CA LEU A 17 3.46 19.00 10.88
C LEU A 17 4.81 18.50 11.39
N VAL A 18 4.82 17.59 12.37
CA VAL A 18 6.04 16.95 12.87
C VAL A 18 6.72 16.11 11.77
N ILE A 19 5.96 15.45 10.91
CA ILE A 19 6.50 14.71 9.76
C ILE A 19 7.06 15.68 8.71
N TYR A 20 6.37 16.78 8.40
CA TYR A 20 6.89 17.81 7.47
C TYR A 20 8.15 18.52 7.99
N SER A 21 8.44 18.50 9.30
CA SER A 21 9.69 19.03 9.87
C SER A 21 10.95 18.38 9.30
N PHE A 22 10.85 17.19 8.69
CA PHE A 22 11.95 16.55 7.98
C PHE A 22 12.54 17.42 6.86
N LEU A 23 11.73 18.29 6.25
CA LEU A 23 12.16 19.14 5.14
C LEU A 23 13.27 20.14 5.54
N TRP A 24 13.42 20.44 6.83
CA TRP A 24 14.39 21.43 7.32
C TRP A 24 15.64 20.77 7.96
N ARG A 25 15.51 19.63 8.65
CA ARG A 25 16.58 18.76 9.16
C ARG A 25 15.97 17.56 9.91
N GLU A 26 16.71 16.46 10.09
CA GLU A 26 16.29 15.38 11.00
C GLU A 26 16.22 15.87 12.46
N ASN A 27 15.02 16.20 12.93
CA ASN A 27 14.78 16.62 14.31
C ASN A 27 14.38 15.42 15.20
N ARG A 28 14.58 15.53 16.52
CA ARG A 28 14.17 14.48 17.48
C ARG A 28 12.67 14.21 17.43
N ALA A 29 11.87 15.26 17.22
CA ALA A 29 10.41 15.15 17.07
C ALA A 29 10.02 14.31 15.84
N TYR A 30 10.69 14.52 14.70
CA TYR A 30 10.49 13.73 13.49
C TYR A 30 10.78 12.24 13.72
N ARG A 31 11.93 11.92 14.32
CA ARG A 31 12.27 10.53 14.65
C ARG A 31 11.24 9.87 15.55
N LEU A 32 10.71 10.56 16.56
CA LEU A 32 9.67 10.01 17.42
C LEU A 32 8.38 9.71 16.63
N ALA A 33 7.96 10.61 15.74
CA ALA A 33 6.80 10.38 14.89
C ALA A 33 7.00 9.19 13.93
N GLU A 34 8.20 9.05 13.36
CA GLU A 34 8.56 7.92 12.51
C GLU A 34 8.51 6.58 13.26
N HIS A 35 9.04 6.51 14.49
CA HIS A 35 9.00 5.29 15.30
C HIS A 35 7.56 4.93 15.73
N ILE A 36 6.73 5.92 16.08
CA ILE A 36 5.32 5.69 16.38
C ILE A 36 4.58 5.17 15.13
N PHE A 37 4.85 5.77 13.97
CA PHE A 37 4.23 5.36 12.72
C PHE A 37 4.61 3.92 12.33
N ILE A 38 5.91 3.62 12.28
CA ILE A 38 6.40 2.26 11.97
C ILE A 38 5.94 1.26 13.05
N GLY A 39 6.00 1.65 14.32
CA GLY A 39 5.54 0.82 15.44
C GLY A 39 4.06 0.47 15.36
N SER A 40 3.21 1.43 14.97
CA SER A 40 1.78 1.19 14.76
C SER A 40 1.52 0.21 13.60
N GLY A 41 2.28 0.34 12.51
CA GLY A 41 2.21 -0.59 11.37
C GLY A 41 2.65 -2.01 11.76
N VAL A 42 3.73 -2.14 12.51
CA VAL A 42 4.19 -3.43 13.04
C VAL A 42 3.16 -4.02 14.01
N GLY A 43 2.58 -3.22 14.90
CA GLY A 43 1.54 -3.64 15.82
C GLY A 43 0.29 -4.16 15.11
N PHE A 44 -0.18 -3.45 14.09
CA PHE A 44 -1.28 -3.92 13.24
C PHE A 44 -0.91 -5.22 12.53
N GLY A 45 0.30 -5.33 11.99
CA GLY A 45 0.79 -6.56 11.36
C GLY A 45 0.80 -7.77 12.30
N ILE A 46 1.21 -7.57 13.56
CA ILE A 46 1.16 -8.61 14.59
C ILE A 46 -0.29 -9.03 14.88
N MET A 47 -1.19 -8.06 15.04
CA MET A 47 -2.61 -8.35 15.29
C MET A 47 -3.22 -9.14 14.14
N PHE A 48 -2.98 -8.71 12.89
CA PHE A 48 -3.44 -9.41 11.70
C PHE A 48 -2.87 -10.83 11.61
N ALA A 49 -1.59 -11.03 11.95
CA ALA A 49 -0.98 -12.36 11.99
C ALA A 49 -1.64 -13.26 13.05
N ILE A 50 -1.92 -12.72 14.25
CA ILE A 50 -2.61 -13.46 15.31
C ILE A 50 -4.03 -13.81 14.88
N GLU A 51 -4.78 -12.86 14.31
CA GLU A 51 -6.13 -13.09 13.82
C GLU A 51 -6.16 -14.13 12.69
N TYR A 52 -5.18 -14.09 11.78
CA TYR A 52 -5.04 -15.05 10.71
C TYR A 52 -4.80 -16.46 11.26
N VAL A 53 -3.90 -16.61 12.24
CA VAL A 53 -3.66 -17.90 12.91
C VAL A 53 -4.90 -18.36 13.67
N TYR A 54 -5.56 -17.47 14.39
CA TYR A 54 -6.76 -17.82 15.16
C TYR A 54 -7.91 -18.29 14.24
N THR A 55 -8.14 -17.58 13.14
CA THR A 55 -9.24 -17.87 12.22
C THR A 55 -8.97 -19.07 11.32
N ASN A 56 -7.72 -19.24 10.84
CA ASN A 56 -7.40 -20.31 9.87
C ASN A 56 -6.85 -21.58 10.52
N ALA A 57 -6.25 -21.50 11.70
CA ALA A 57 -5.75 -22.66 12.43
C ALA A 57 -6.63 -22.99 13.65
N ILE A 58 -6.80 -22.08 14.60
CA ILE A 58 -7.34 -22.42 15.93
C ILE A 58 -8.85 -22.68 15.93
N LYS A 59 -9.67 -21.76 15.39
CA LYS A 59 -11.13 -21.91 15.29
C LYS A 59 -11.54 -23.21 14.57
N PRO A 60 -11.03 -23.50 13.35
CA PRO A 60 -11.44 -24.71 12.63
C PRO A 60 -10.90 -25.99 13.28
N MET A 61 -9.79 -25.93 14.04
CA MET A 61 -9.35 -27.06 14.89
C MET A 61 -10.32 -27.32 16.05
N GLY A 62 -10.81 -26.27 16.72
CA GLY A 62 -11.79 -26.41 17.82
C GLY A 62 -13.13 -26.97 17.35
N GLU A 63 -13.63 -26.50 16.21
CA GLU A 63 -14.88 -26.97 15.61
C GLU A 63 -14.77 -28.40 15.06
N THR A 64 -13.62 -28.80 14.47
CA THR A 64 -13.41 -30.17 13.98
C THR A 64 -13.27 -31.21 15.09
N ILE A 65 -12.79 -30.81 16.28
CA ILE A 65 -12.76 -31.67 17.47
C ILE A 65 -14.16 -31.80 18.08
N ALA A 66 -14.93 -30.71 18.12
CA ALA A 66 -16.29 -30.69 18.66
C ALA A 66 -17.32 -31.41 17.78
N ALA A 67 -17.13 -31.41 16.45
CA ALA A 67 -18.05 -32.02 15.49
C ALA A 67 -17.93 -33.55 15.37
N GLY A 68 -17.04 -34.20 16.14
CA GLY A 68 -16.89 -35.66 16.14
C GLY A 68 -16.50 -36.22 14.77
N LEU A 69 -15.21 -36.13 14.45
CA LEU A 69 -14.48 -36.82 13.37
C LEU A 69 -15.37 -37.58 12.34
N THR A 70 -16.08 -36.86 11.49
CA THR A 70 -16.71 -37.50 10.31
C THR A 70 -15.59 -37.80 9.31
N LEU A 71 -15.16 -39.04 9.39
CA LEU A 71 -14.07 -39.74 8.69
C LEU A 71 -14.24 -39.80 7.15
N TYR A 72 -14.94 -38.85 6.52
CA TYR A 72 -15.23 -38.88 5.08
C TYR A 72 -14.20 -38.12 4.23
N ASN A 73 -13.20 -37.48 4.86
CA ASN A 73 -12.16 -36.79 4.09
C ASN A 73 -10.79 -36.80 4.78
N THR A 74 -10.21 -37.99 4.95
CA THR A 74 -8.89 -38.20 5.54
C THR A 74 -7.80 -37.37 4.84
N GLY A 75 -7.90 -37.14 3.52
CA GLY A 75 -6.97 -36.28 2.80
C GLY A 75 -7.01 -34.80 3.23
N TYR A 76 -8.19 -34.28 3.55
CA TYR A 76 -8.36 -32.88 3.99
C TYR A 76 -7.83 -32.63 5.40
N LEU A 77 -7.90 -33.61 6.31
CA LEU A 77 -7.35 -33.50 7.67
C LEU A 77 -5.81 -33.47 7.67
N PHE A 78 -5.18 -34.36 6.89
CA PHE A 78 -3.71 -34.42 6.78
C PHE A 78 -3.14 -33.16 6.11
N GLY A 79 -3.77 -32.69 5.02
CA GLY A 79 -3.31 -31.50 4.29
C GLY A 79 -3.53 -30.18 5.05
N LYS A 80 -4.65 -30.03 5.77
CA LYS A 80 -5.02 -28.77 6.43
C LYS A 80 -4.40 -28.56 7.81
N TYR A 81 -4.14 -29.63 8.58
CA TYR A 81 -3.69 -29.51 9.96
C TYR A 81 -2.31 -30.10 10.22
N ILE A 82 -2.08 -31.35 9.78
CA ILE A 82 -0.84 -32.08 10.10
C ILE A 82 0.36 -31.50 9.33
N LEU A 83 0.18 -31.23 8.03
CA LEU A 83 1.23 -30.67 7.19
C LEU A 83 1.73 -29.30 7.70
N PRO A 84 0.88 -28.28 7.97
CA PRO A 84 1.36 -27.00 8.49
C PRO A 84 1.93 -27.10 9.91
N MET A 85 1.45 -28.02 10.76
CA MET A 85 2.03 -28.23 12.09
C MET A 85 3.44 -28.82 11.99
N PHE A 86 3.65 -29.79 11.10
CA PHE A 86 4.97 -30.35 10.83
C PHE A 86 5.92 -29.29 10.24
N LEU A 87 5.46 -28.51 9.25
CA LEU A 87 6.23 -27.38 8.71
C LEU A 87 6.53 -26.32 9.77
N GLY A 88 5.62 -26.08 10.70
CA GLY A 88 5.82 -25.17 11.83
C GLY A 88 6.89 -25.64 12.80
N VAL A 89 6.94 -26.94 13.12
CA VAL A 89 8.03 -27.52 13.94
C VAL A 89 9.37 -27.38 13.22
N LEU A 90 9.38 -27.57 11.89
CA LEU A 90 10.60 -27.41 11.08
C LEU A 90 11.17 -25.98 11.11
N LEU A 91 10.33 -24.96 11.36
CA LEU A 91 10.79 -23.57 11.50
C LEU A 91 11.66 -23.35 12.76
N TYR A 92 11.45 -24.10 13.84
CA TYR A 92 12.23 -23.94 15.08
C TYR A 92 13.71 -24.34 14.91
N PHE A 93 14.06 -25.10 13.87
CA PHE A 93 15.46 -25.39 13.55
C PHE A 93 16.26 -24.16 13.11
N PHE A 94 15.62 -23.00 12.93
CA PHE A 94 16.29 -21.72 12.74
C PHE A 94 17.32 -21.39 13.83
N PHE A 95 17.05 -21.77 15.09
CA PHE A 95 17.93 -21.47 16.23
C PHE A 95 19.20 -22.32 16.28
N SER A 96 19.28 -23.40 15.51
CA SER A 96 20.44 -24.31 15.51
C SER A 96 21.26 -24.16 14.24
N ARG A 97 22.52 -23.72 14.37
CA ARG A 97 23.45 -23.59 13.22
C ARG A 97 23.69 -24.90 12.47
N ARG A 98 23.50 -26.07 13.11
CA ARG A 98 23.72 -27.39 12.51
C ARG A 98 22.57 -27.86 11.63
N TYR A 99 21.33 -27.41 11.88
CA TYR A 99 20.12 -27.88 11.18
C TYR A 99 19.47 -26.81 10.28
N LEU A 100 20.19 -25.74 9.96
CA LEU A 100 19.69 -24.65 9.10
C LEU A 100 19.20 -25.11 7.72
N TRP A 101 19.71 -26.24 7.19
CA TRP A 101 19.21 -26.80 5.92
C TRP A 101 17.73 -27.22 6.03
N ILE A 102 17.31 -27.78 7.17
CA ILE A 102 15.94 -28.25 7.38
C ILE A 102 14.95 -27.09 7.38
N TYR A 103 15.35 -25.95 7.96
CA TYR A 103 14.58 -24.70 7.94
C TYR A 103 14.35 -24.15 6.52
N ARG A 104 15.23 -24.43 5.55
CA ARG A 104 15.07 -23.94 4.17
C ARG A 104 13.86 -24.54 3.46
N ILE A 105 13.45 -25.76 3.81
CA ILE A 105 12.31 -26.45 3.20
C ILE A 105 10.99 -25.70 3.46
N PRO A 106 10.55 -25.47 4.72
CA PRO A 106 9.33 -24.71 4.98
C PRO A 106 9.43 -23.28 4.46
N MET A 107 10.60 -22.64 4.54
CA MET A 107 10.76 -21.28 3.98
C MET A 107 10.62 -21.22 2.46
N ALA A 108 11.14 -22.20 1.73
CA ALA A 108 10.94 -22.28 0.28
C ALA A 108 9.45 -22.43 -0.08
N ILE A 109 8.69 -23.18 0.73
CA ILE A 109 7.23 -23.30 0.57
C ILE A 109 6.54 -21.97 0.86
N PHE A 110 6.88 -21.27 1.94
CA PHE A 110 6.31 -19.94 2.25
C PHE A 110 6.59 -18.93 1.14
N VAL A 111 7.82 -18.87 0.66
CA VAL A 111 8.21 -17.98 -0.45
C VAL A 111 7.50 -18.39 -1.74
N GLY A 112 7.41 -19.69 -2.04
CA GLY A 112 6.70 -20.20 -3.22
C GLY A 112 5.21 -19.86 -3.21
N ILE A 113 4.54 -20.02 -2.06
CA ILE A 113 3.13 -19.63 -1.87
C ILE A 113 3.00 -18.11 -2.00
N GLY A 114 3.87 -17.33 -1.34
CA GLY A 114 3.85 -15.87 -1.40
C GLY A 114 4.03 -15.34 -2.82
N LEU A 115 5.00 -15.88 -3.57
CA LEU A 115 5.22 -15.55 -4.97
C LEU A 115 4.05 -16.00 -5.86
N GLY A 116 3.49 -17.20 -5.62
CA GLY A 116 2.34 -17.69 -6.38
C GLY A 116 1.10 -16.84 -6.19
N LEU A 117 0.78 -16.45 -4.95
CA LEU A 117 -0.32 -15.54 -4.63
C LEU A 117 -0.07 -14.14 -5.19
N ALA A 118 1.16 -13.62 -5.06
CA ALA A 118 1.50 -12.31 -5.62
C ALA A 118 1.41 -12.29 -7.14
N MET A 119 1.91 -13.33 -7.83
CA MET A 119 1.85 -13.43 -9.29
C MET A 119 0.43 -13.65 -9.80
N SER A 120 -0.35 -14.51 -9.18
CA SER A 120 -1.74 -14.74 -9.58
C SER A 120 -2.61 -13.51 -9.33
N GLY A 121 -2.45 -12.88 -8.16
CA GLY A 121 -3.10 -11.61 -7.84
C GLY A 121 -2.71 -10.51 -8.82
N ALA A 122 -1.40 -10.31 -9.05
CA ALA A 122 -0.92 -9.34 -10.02
C ALA A 122 -1.42 -9.62 -11.43
N ALA A 123 -1.38 -10.87 -11.91
CA ALA A 123 -1.89 -11.22 -13.24
C ALA A 123 -3.39 -10.94 -13.38
N GLN A 124 -4.20 -11.29 -12.37
CA GLN A 124 -5.64 -11.02 -12.38
C GLN A 124 -5.93 -9.51 -12.33
N THR A 125 -5.29 -8.78 -11.42
CA THR A 125 -5.60 -7.35 -11.22
C THR A 125 -4.96 -6.44 -12.26
N GLN A 126 -3.74 -6.75 -12.70
CA GLN A 126 -2.98 -5.90 -13.62
C GLN A 126 -3.23 -6.25 -15.08
N LEU A 127 -3.55 -7.50 -15.43
CA LEU A 127 -3.79 -7.86 -16.83
C LEU A 127 -5.28 -8.04 -17.10
N VAL A 128 -5.94 -8.99 -16.42
CA VAL A 128 -7.33 -9.35 -16.74
C VAL A 128 -8.26 -8.19 -16.44
N LYS A 129 -8.19 -7.64 -15.23
CA LYS A 129 -9.03 -6.51 -14.84
C LYS A 129 -8.73 -5.26 -15.67
N GLN A 130 -7.46 -4.95 -15.97
CA GLN A 130 -7.11 -3.80 -16.79
C GLN A 130 -7.70 -3.92 -18.22
N ILE A 131 -7.66 -5.11 -18.83
CA ILE A 131 -8.26 -5.35 -20.15
C ILE A 131 -9.78 -5.19 -20.08
N LEU A 132 -10.42 -5.77 -19.06
CA LEU A 132 -11.87 -5.67 -18.86
C LEU A 132 -12.31 -4.22 -18.64
N ASP A 133 -11.67 -3.50 -17.74
CA ASP A 133 -12.00 -2.11 -17.43
C ASP A 133 -11.83 -1.23 -18.68
N THR A 134 -10.75 -1.41 -19.45
CA THR A 134 -10.54 -0.66 -20.71
C THR A 134 -11.62 -0.94 -21.76
N MET A 135 -12.14 -2.18 -21.82
CA MET A 135 -13.23 -2.56 -22.73
C MET A 135 -14.59 -2.03 -22.27
N LEU A 136 -14.87 -2.15 -20.97
CA LEU A 136 -16.13 -1.72 -20.38
C LEU A 136 -16.27 -0.19 -20.43
N ASP A 137 -15.18 0.54 -20.13
CA ASP A 137 -15.14 2.00 -20.20
C ASP A 137 -15.42 2.53 -21.62
N LEU A 138 -15.20 1.72 -22.66
CA LEU A 138 -15.54 2.08 -24.04
C LEU A 138 -17.03 1.85 -24.36
N ILE A 139 -17.63 0.81 -23.77
CA ILE A 139 -19.00 0.37 -24.09
C ILE A 139 -20.06 1.13 -23.29
N TYR A 140 -19.85 1.36 -21.99
CA TYR A 140 -20.86 2.01 -21.14
C TYR A 140 -21.23 3.43 -21.62
N PRO A 141 -20.27 4.32 -21.94
CA PRO A 141 -20.60 5.67 -22.40
C PRO A 141 -21.30 5.72 -23.77
N LEU A 142 -21.07 4.70 -24.63
CA LEU A 142 -21.77 4.57 -25.92
C LEU A 142 -23.26 4.28 -25.72
N ILE A 143 -23.60 3.48 -24.71
CA ILE A 143 -24.99 3.11 -24.40
C ILE A 143 -25.71 4.27 -23.73
N GLU A 144 -25.02 5.00 -22.85
CA GLU A 144 -25.57 6.14 -22.11
C GLU A 144 -25.65 7.43 -22.95
N GLY A 145 -25.00 7.49 -24.12
CA GLY A 145 -25.02 8.64 -25.02
C GLY A 145 -24.12 9.80 -24.56
N ASN A 146 -23.21 9.56 -23.62
CA ASN A 146 -22.25 10.55 -23.14
C ASN A 146 -21.02 10.59 -24.04
N TRP A 147 -21.05 11.45 -25.06
CA TRP A 147 -19.99 11.60 -26.05
C TRP A 147 -18.64 12.03 -25.45
N ILE A 148 -18.63 12.76 -24.33
CA ILE A 148 -17.39 13.24 -23.70
C ILE A 148 -16.63 12.07 -23.07
N GLU A 149 -17.34 11.23 -22.31
CA GLU A 149 -16.75 10.05 -21.67
C GLU A 149 -16.34 9.01 -22.71
N PHE A 150 -17.12 8.85 -23.78
CA PHE A 150 -16.75 7.98 -24.90
C PHE A 150 -15.44 8.41 -25.57
N ILE A 151 -15.28 9.71 -25.87
CA ILE A 151 -14.05 10.23 -26.48
C ILE A 151 -12.85 10.00 -25.55
N ASN A 152 -13.01 10.23 -24.24
CA ASN A 152 -11.96 9.97 -23.26
C ASN A 152 -11.57 8.49 -23.22
N ALA A 153 -12.55 7.59 -23.16
CA ALA A 153 -12.31 6.15 -23.19
C ALA A 153 -11.63 5.69 -24.49
N LEU A 154 -12.01 6.27 -25.62
CA LEU A 154 -11.41 5.99 -26.93
C LEU A 154 -9.95 6.45 -27.02
N ILE A 155 -9.62 7.63 -26.46
CA ILE A 155 -8.24 8.11 -26.36
C ILE A 155 -7.40 7.15 -25.50
N ILE A 156 -7.93 6.72 -24.34
CA ILE A 156 -7.24 5.76 -23.46
C ILE A 156 -7.04 4.43 -24.18
N PHE A 157 -8.05 3.91 -24.85
CA PHE A 157 -7.96 2.65 -25.60
C PHE A 157 -6.90 2.70 -26.71
N ILE A 158 -6.89 3.78 -27.52
CA ILE A 158 -5.85 4.00 -28.54
C ILE A 158 -4.46 4.16 -27.89
N GLY A 159 -4.39 4.84 -26.75
CA GLY A 159 -3.15 5.00 -26.00
C GLY A 159 -2.59 3.66 -25.50
N VAL A 160 -3.42 2.81 -24.90
CA VAL A 160 -3.04 1.49 -24.40
C VAL A 160 -2.60 0.57 -25.55
N THR A 161 -3.38 0.51 -26.62
CA THR A 161 -3.03 -0.29 -27.81
C THR A 161 -1.74 0.19 -28.48
N GLY A 162 -1.56 1.51 -28.63
CA GLY A 162 -0.31 2.09 -29.13
C GLY A 162 0.88 1.81 -28.22
N THR A 163 0.69 1.82 -26.91
CA THR A 163 1.73 1.50 -25.92
C THR A 163 2.14 0.04 -25.97
N LEU A 164 1.17 -0.88 -26.10
CA LEU A 164 1.45 -2.30 -26.32
C LEU A 164 2.22 -2.50 -27.64
N ALA A 165 1.82 -1.80 -28.70
CA ALA A 165 2.53 -1.85 -29.99
C ALA A 165 3.98 -1.33 -29.85
N TYR A 166 4.20 -0.27 -29.07
CA TYR A 166 5.54 0.27 -28.80
C TYR A 166 6.46 -0.73 -28.07
N PHE A 167 5.95 -1.48 -27.09
CA PHE A 167 6.76 -2.43 -26.31
C PHE A 167 6.93 -3.81 -26.98
N PHE A 168 5.91 -4.34 -27.65
CA PHE A 168 5.97 -5.67 -28.26
C PHE A 168 6.77 -5.70 -29.57
N PHE A 169 6.76 -4.62 -30.34
CA PHE A 169 7.37 -4.60 -31.67
C PHE A 169 8.66 -3.79 -31.68
N THR A 170 9.74 -4.41 -31.20
CA THR A 170 11.11 -3.85 -31.26
C THR A 170 11.70 -3.83 -32.69
N THR A 171 11.02 -4.41 -33.69
CA THR A 171 11.53 -4.50 -35.08
C THR A 171 10.76 -3.58 -36.05
N GLU A 172 11.50 -2.73 -36.74
CA GLU A 172 11.02 -1.67 -37.63
C GLU A 172 10.67 -2.16 -39.05
N ARG A 173 9.41 -2.53 -39.36
CA ARG A 173 8.84 -2.39 -40.73
C ARG A 173 7.31 -2.20 -40.71
N GLY A 174 6.80 -1.17 -41.40
CA GLY A 174 5.37 -1.00 -41.76
C GLY A 174 4.52 -0.04 -40.91
N SER A 175 3.18 -0.05 -41.12
CA SER A 175 2.13 0.73 -40.41
C SER A 175 2.23 0.66 -38.87
N VAL A 176 2.91 -0.37 -38.37
CA VAL A 176 3.26 -0.59 -36.97
C VAL A 176 4.16 0.52 -36.39
N ARG A 177 5.00 1.18 -37.21
CA ARG A 177 5.80 2.34 -36.77
C ARG A 177 4.92 3.50 -36.31
N THR A 178 3.79 3.73 -36.98
CA THR A 178 2.85 4.81 -36.64
C THR A 178 2.20 4.56 -35.28
N TRP A 179 1.76 3.32 -35.02
CA TRP A 179 1.21 2.92 -33.73
C TRP A 179 2.25 2.99 -32.59
N GLY A 180 3.51 2.64 -32.87
CA GLY A 180 4.60 2.78 -31.90
C GLY A 180 4.93 4.25 -31.56
N VAL A 181 4.71 5.20 -32.47
CA VAL A 181 4.86 6.64 -32.18
C VAL A 181 3.74 7.11 -31.24
N ILE A 182 2.49 6.71 -31.49
CA ILE A 182 1.35 7.00 -30.59
C ILE A 182 1.61 6.44 -29.18
N GLY A 183 2.13 5.21 -29.09
CA GLY A 183 2.53 4.62 -27.82
C GLY A 183 3.61 5.42 -27.08
N ARG A 184 4.65 5.88 -27.80
CA ARG A 184 5.71 6.70 -27.22
C ARG A 184 5.17 8.00 -26.62
N TRP A 185 4.32 8.72 -27.35
CA TRP A 185 3.69 9.95 -26.86
C TRP A 185 2.77 9.68 -25.67
N THR A 186 1.94 8.64 -25.75
CA THR A 186 1.09 8.21 -24.64
C THR A 186 1.92 7.94 -23.38
N MET A 187 3.04 7.23 -23.50
CA MET A 187 3.93 6.94 -22.38
C MET A 187 4.59 8.19 -21.78
N MET A 188 5.01 9.14 -22.61
CA MET A 188 5.55 10.42 -22.14
C MET A 188 4.50 11.20 -21.34
N VAL A 189 3.25 11.25 -21.82
CA VAL A 189 2.14 11.91 -21.12
C VAL A 189 1.79 11.17 -19.82
N ALA A 190 1.67 9.84 -19.87
CA ALA A 190 1.31 9.02 -18.71
C ALA A 190 2.35 9.14 -17.58
N PHE A 191 3.64 9.05 -17.90
CA PHE A 191 4.68 9.26 -16.90
C PHE A 191 4.72 10.70 -16.40
N GLY A 192 4.56 11.70 -17.27
CA GLY A 192 4.46 13.09 -16.87
C GLY A 192 3.31 13.34 -15.89
N ALA A 193 2.13 12.78 -16.17
CA ALA A 193 0.97 12.84 -15.29
C ALA A 193 1.21 12.10 -13.96
N ALA A 194 1.84 10.93 -13.98
CA ALA A 194 2.17 10.18 -12.77
C ALA A 194 3.13 10.97 -11.85
N PHE A 195 4.18 11.57 -12.41
CA PHE A 195 5.07 12.45 -11.64
C PHE A 195 4.30 13.67 -11.10
N GLY A 196 3.48 14.32 -11.93
CA GLY A 196 2.65 15.45 -11.51
C GLY A 196 1.67 15.10 -10.38
N TYR A 197 1.06 13.91 -10.43
CA TYR A 197 0.14 13.42 -9.40
C TYR A 197 0.81 13.30 -8.04
N THR A 198 2.08 12.84 -7.98
CA THR A 198 2.80 12.77 -6.69
C THR A 198 3.03 14.14 -6.06
N VAL A 199 3.30 15.16 -6.89
CA VAL A 199 3.46 16.54 -6.42
C VAL A 199 2.12 17.10 -5.97
N MET A 200 1.07 16.92 -6.78
CA MET A 200 -0.29 17.33 -6.45
C MET A 200 -0.77 16.68 -5.16
N ALA A 201 -0.51 15.40 -4.93
CA ALA A 201 -0.88 14.70 -3.70
C ALA A 201 -0.23 15.35 -2.47
N ARG A 202 1.07 15.68 -2.54
CA ARG A 202 1.78 16.36 -1.44
C ARG A 202 1.24 17.77 -1.18
N VAL A 203 0.96 18.54 -2.23
CA VAL A 203 0.38 19.89 -2.12
C VAL A 203 -1.07 19.85 -1.65
N SER A 204 -1.86 18.91 -2.14
CA SER A 204 -3.26 18.71 -1.73
C SER A 204 -3.37 18.32 -0.26
N LEU A 205 -2.48 17.44 0.23
CA LEU A 205 -2.38 17.13 1.66
C LEU A 205 -2.05 18.37 2.49
N LEU A 206 -1.11 19.21 2.03
CA LEU A 206 -0.77 20.47 2.70
C LEU A 206 -1.97 21.43 2.74
N ILE A 207 -2.64 21.63 1.60
CA ILE A 207 -3.84 22.48 1.49
C ILE A 207 -4.96 21.97 2.40
N GLY A 208 -5.23 20.66 2.39
CA GLY A 208 -6.24 20.05 3.25
C GLY A 208 -5.96 20.30 4.73
N ARG A 209 -4.70 20.24 5.15
CA ARG A 209 -4.31 20.53 6.55
C ARG A 209 -4.40 22.01 6.89
N VAL A 210 -4.01 22.91 5.98
CA VAL A 210 -4.20 24.36 6.16
C VAL A 210 -5.68 24.72 6.21
N HIS A 211 -6.50 24.08 5.38
CA HIS A 211 -7.95 24.26 5.38
C HIS A 211 -8.58 23.78 6.69
N ASP A 212 -8.18 22.59 7.18
CA ASP A 212 -8.58 22.09 8.51
C ASP A 212 -8.21 23.09 9.62
N MET A 213 -7.01 23.68 9.57
CA MET A 213 -6.56 24.66 10.56
C MET A 213 -7.37 25.97 10.53
N ILE A 214 -7.80 26.43 9.35
CA ILE A 214 -8.49 27.72 9.18
C ILE A 214 -9.99 27.59 9.43
N VAL A 215 -10.62 26.54 8.91
CA VAL A 215 -12.09 26.39 8.91
C VAL A 215 -12.60 25.71 10.18
N ASN A 216 -11.91 24.67 10.67
CA ASN A 216 -12.39 23.87 11.79
C ASN A 216 -11.94 24.39 13.16
N TRP A 217 -10.93 25.27 13.25
CA TRP A 217 -10.41 25.74 14.54
C TRP A 217 -10.40 27.27 14.70
N LYS A 218 -10.95 27.77 15.81
CA LYS A 218 -10.82 29.16 16.26
C LYS A 218 -9.34 29.51 16.50
N ILE A 219 -8.90 30.61 15.86
CA ILE A 219 -7.57 31.28 15.84
C ILE A 219 -6.71 31.18 17.13
N THR A 220 -7.32 31.06 18.31
CA THR A 220 -6.65 31.03 19.62
C THR A 220 -5.82 29.77 19.88
N SER A 221 -6.22 28.60 19.36
CA SER A 221 -5.46 27.34 19.43
C SER A 221 -4.36 27.26 18.36
N THR A 222 -4.53 27.96 17.23
CA THR A 222 -3.54 28.08 16.16
C THR A 222 -2.29 28.80 16.64
N LEU A 223 -2.44 29.84 17.47
CA LEU A 223 -1.32 30.51 18.15
C LEU A 223 -0.62 29.61 19.18
N PHE A 224 -1.35 28.70 19.84
CA PHE A 224 -0.74 27.75 20.78
C PHE A 224 0.11 26.71 20.05
N ILE A 225 -0.37 26.20 18.90
CA ILE A 225 0.39 25.24 18.09
C ILE A 225 1.57 25.93 17.38
N ILE A 226 1.40 27.13 16.84
CA ILE A 226 2.52 27.94 16.31
C ILE A 226 3.51 28.26 17.44
N GLY A 227 3.04 28.55 18.65
CA GLY A 227 3.87 28.78 19.83
C GLY A 227 4.61 27.52 20.29
N VAL A 228 3.98 26.36 20.27
CA VAL A 228 4.61 25.06 20.58
C VAL A 228 5.61 24.68 19.48
N ILE A 229 5.30 24.95 18.21
CA ILE A 229 6.21 24.73 17.08
C ILE A 229 7.41 25.67 17.18
N LEU A 230 7.21 26.96 17.47
CA LEU A 230 8.29 27.93 17.69
C LEU A 230 9.11 27.59 18.94
N ALA A 231 8.49 27.09 20.02
CA ALA A 231 9.18 26.65 21.23
C ALA A 231 10.01 25.38 21.00
N ILE A 232 9.47 24.41 20.24
CA ILE A 232 10.19 23.18 19.87
C ILE A 232 11.31 23.50 18.88
N LEU A 233 11.08 24.39 17.89
CA LEU A 233 12.10 24.86 16.96
C LEU A 233 13.20 25.65 17.69
N SER A 234 12.82 26.60 18.57
CA SER A 234 13.72 27.37 19.43
C SER A 234 14.58 26.47 20.34
N TYR A 235 13.96 25.53 21.05
CA TYR A 235 14.66 24.58 21.92
C TYR A 235 15.58 23.64 21.13
N SER A 236 15.21 23.28 19.89
CA SER A 236 16.05 22.48 19.00
C SER A 236 17.20 23.27 18.36
N LEU A 237 17.04 24.57 18.13
CA LEU A 237 18.08 25.49 17.64
C LEU A 237 19.14 25.75 18.71
N PHE A 238 18.72 26.07 19.94
CA PHE A 238 19.64 26.39 21.04
C PHE A 238 20.43 25.21 21.58
N LYS A 239 19.98 23.98 21.35
CA LYS A 239 20.72 22.76 21.77
C LYS A 239 21.69 22.24 20.70
N GLY A 240 21.67 22.83 19.50
CA GLY A 240 22.53 22.46 18.37
C GLY A 240 23.93 23.08 18.37
N GLU A 241 24.19 24.11 19.19
CA GLU A 241 25.51 24.77 19.28
C GLU A 241 26.43 24.21 20.38
N GLY A 242 26.00 23.15 21.06
CA GLY A 242 26.73 22.58 22.19
C GLY A 242 27.04 21.10 22.03
N LYS A 243 27.80 20.73 20.99
CA LYS A 243 28.83 19.68 21.00
C LYS A 243 29.38 19.42 19.60
N THR A 244 30.67 19.72 19.49
CA THR A 244 31.66 19.13 18.58
C THR A 244 31.43 17.66 18.31
#